data_AF-A0A8H5A0D9-F1
#
_entry.id   AF-A0A8H5A0D9-F1
#
_cell.length_a   1.000
_cell.length_b   1.000
_cell.length_c   1.000
_cell.angle_alpha   90.00
_cell.angle_beta   90.00
_cell.angle_gamma   90.00
#
_symmetry.space_group_name_H-M   'P 1'
#
loop_
_entity.id
_entity.type
_entity.pdbx_description
1 polymer ?
#
loop_
_entity_poly.entity_id
_entity_poly.type
_entity_poly.pdbx_seq_one_letter_code
_entity_poly.pdbx_strand_id
1 'polypeptide(L)'
;MTLAPSGARGKYLALWIVSRNLGQLVGGAINLSKNHEKGVSGGVTPDTYIAFLIIECLALPFAFMITPFEHVIRSDGTKIVTTETLSTKLEVKRIAKTMTSRLIILSSIWAVWSFFYSGSWSTYLGIHFTVRARALSSLISPFFCIVGCFGLGFILDAKKLAQRRRAQIGLYTVVVLNVGVYIWSIIMQARFDRNDPGAIDWDDSLFATSFLPYFFVQTTGPLSQSYMYWLLSSFATDAQENVRNGAAFRCLEAIGQAIAYGMNTQTKSDPLVGFCVTFGLLGASLLPMIMLVNTTPDRIPADEIAEQQAALGEKFADIEGQAVNIDGSPTKK
;
A
#
# COMPACT_ATOMS: atom_id res chain seq x y z
N MET A 1 -5.35 -17.19 -10.62
CA MET A 1 -3.92 -17.28 -11.00
C MET A 1 -3.25 -15.90 -10.78
N THR A 2 -2.26 -15.78 -9.88
CA THR A 2 -1.62 -14.47 -9.58
C THR A 2 -0.54 -14.10 -10.60
N LEU A 3 -0.25 -12.81 -10.76
CA LEU A 3 0.82 -12.30 -11.63
C LEU A 3 2.19 -12.85 -11.24
N ALA A 4 2.47 -12.96 -9.95
CA ALA A 4 3.72 -13.52 -9.43
C ALA A 4 3.67 -15.07 -9.40
N PRO A 5 4.82 -15.75 -9.65
CA PRO A 5 5.00 -17.18 -9.43
C PRO A 5 4.64 -17.61 -7.99
N SER A 6 4.25 -18.87 -7.81
CA SER A 6 3.95 -19.45 -6.50
C SER A 6 5.16 -19.28 -5.56
N GLY A 7 4.92 -18.79 -4.34
CA GLY A 7 5.98 -18.52 -3.36
C GLY A 7 6.84 -17.27 -3.60
N ALA A 8 6.64 -16.52 -4.70
CA ALA A 8 7.37 -15.27 -4.98
C ALA A 8 6.54 -13.99 -4.76
N ARG A 9 5.27 -14.11 -4.36
CA ARG A 9 4.34 -12.97 -4.18
C ARG A 9 4.88 -11.87 -3.27
N GLY A 10 5.48 -12.24 -2.14
CA GLY A 10 6.12 -11.29 -1.23
C GLY A 10 7.27 -10.52 -1.87
N LYS A 11 8.07 -11.15 -2.73
CA LYS A 11 9.18 -10.50 -3.44
C LYS A 11 8.68 -9.46 -4.45
N TYR A 12 7.63 -9.78 -5.22
CA TYR A 12 7.04 -8.84 -6.18
C TYR A 12 6.30 -7.70 -5.48
N LEU A 13 5.61 -7.98 -4.37
CA LEU A 13 5.00 -6.95 -3.53
C LEU A 13 6.08 -6.02 -2.93
N ALA A 14 7.16 -6.59 -2.42
CA ALA A 14 8.31 -5.83 -1.93
C ALA A 14 8.95 -4.98 -3.03
N LEU A 15 9.16 -5.53 -4.22
CA LEU A 15 9.67 -4.79 -5.38
C LEU A 15 8.76 -3.59 -5.72
N TRP A 16 7.45 -3.79 -5.74
CA TRP A 16 6.50 -2.70 -5.97
C TRP A 16 6.60 -1.60 -4.91
N ILE A 17 6.67 -1.97 -3.62
CA ILE A 17 6.82 -1.02 -2.50
C ILE A 17 8.15 -0.25 -2.62
N VAL A 18 9.25 -0.96 -2.89
CA VAL A 18 10.57 -0.35 -3.09
C VAL A 18 10.55 0.61 -4.25
N SER A 19 10.05 0.22 -5.43
CA SER A 19 9.98 1.09 -6.60
C SER A 19 9.15 2.35 -6.33
N ARG A 20 8.00 2.20 -5.66
CA ARG A 20 7.13 3.34 -5.30
C ARG A 20 7.82 4.31 -4.33
N ASN A 21 8.42 3.78 -3.26
CA ASN A 21 9.05 4.60 -2.23
C ASN A 21 10.42 5.14 -2.67
N LEU A 22 11.11 4.48 -3.60
CA LEU A 22 12.33 4.99 -4.24
C LEU A 22 12.05 6.27 -5.02
N GLY A 23 10.91 6.35 -5.71
CA GLY A 23 10.48 7.60 -6.35
C GLY A 23 10.35 8.75 -5.34
N GLN A 24 9.75 8.48 -4.18
CA GLN A 24 9.68 9.46 -3.09
C GLN A 24 11.05 9.82 -2.53
N LEU A 25 11.96 8.84 -2.42
CA LEU A 25 13.34 9.06 -1.95
C LEU A 25 14.11 9.98 -2.90
N VAL A 26 14.02 9.75 -4.21
CA VAL A 26 14.65 10.59 -5.24
C VAL A 26 14.06 12.00 -5.17
N GLY A 27 12.74 12.13 -5.07
CA GLY A 27 12.11 13.44 -4.95
C GLY A 27 12.48 14.18 -3.66
N GLY A 28 12.58 13.47 -2.54
CA GLY A 28 13.07 14.00 -1.27
C GLY A 28 14.53 14.45 -1.35
N ALA A 29 15.38 13.70 -2.05
CA ALA A 29 16.78 14.07 -2.27
C ALA A 29 16.91 15.36 -3.10
N ILE A 30 16.13 15.48 -4.17
CA ILE A 30 16.08 16.70 -5.00
C ILE A 30 15.61 17.89 -4.14
N ASN A 31 14.52 17.72 -3.39
CA ASN A 31 13.97 18.76 -2.52
C ASN A 31 14.99 19.21 -1.46
N LEU A 32 15.67 18.26 -0.80
CA LEU A 32 16.73 18.55 0.17
C LEU A 32 17.91 19.27 -0.48
N SER A 33 18.37 18.83 -1.65
CA SER A 33 19.52 19.44 -2.33
C SER A 33 19.31 20.93 -2.65
N LYS A 34 18.07 21.33 -2.95
CA LYS A 34 17.69 22.70 -3.30
C LYS A 34 17.30 23.56 -2.10
N ASN A 35 16.88 22.96 -0.98
CA ASN A 35 16.38 23.66 0.20
C ASN A 35 17.26 23.44 1.45
N HIS A 36 18.55 23.12 1.27
CA HIS A 36 19.49 22.86 2.37
C HIS A 36 20.04 24.14 3.04
N GLU A 37 20.06 25.26 2.32
CA GLU A 37 20.69 26.52 2.77
C GLU A 37 19.91 27.24 3.88
N LYS A 38 20.63 27.88 4.81
CA LYS A 38 20.07 28.63 5.94
C LYS A 38 19.53 29.99 5.49
N GLY A 39 18.36 30.38 5.99
CA GLY A 39 17.82 31.74 5.84
C GLY A 39 16.87 31.98 4.64
N VAL A 40 16.54 30.95 3.86
CA VAL A 40 15.55 31.08 2.78
C VAL A 40 14.13 31.00 3.38
N SER A 41 13.50 32.15 3.60
CA SER A 41 12.08 32.23 3.97
C SER A 41 11.21 32.18 2.72
N GLY A 42 10.65 31.02 2.39
CA GLY A 42 9.77 30.85 1.25
C GLY A 42 9.42 29.38 1.00
N GLY A 43 8.36 29.13 0.23
CA GLY A 43 8.02 27.77 -0.23
C GLY A 43 9.13 27.17 -1.11
N VAL A 44 8.97 25.90 -1.48
CA VAL A 44 9.91 25.18 -2.35
C VAL A 44 10.22 26.02 -3.60
N THR A 45 11.50 26.21 -3.93
CA THR A 45 11.93 27.04 -5.07
C THR A 45 11.32 26.57 -6.39
N PRO A 46 10.85 27.46 -7.29
CA PRO A 46 10.31 27.13 -8.61
C PRO A 46 11.16 26.13 -9.42
N ASP A 47 12.49 26.23 -9.33
CA ASP A 47 13.44 25.30 -9.95
C ASP A 47 13.18 23.84 -9.59
N THR A 48 12.75 23.57 -8.36
CA THR A 48 12.44 22.22 -7.87
C THR A 48 11.22 21.66 -8.62
N TYR A 49 10.21 22.50 -8.88
CA TYR A 49 9.02 22.09 -9.63
C TYR A 49 9.35 21.77 -11.09
N ILE A 50 10.25 22.53 -11.73
CA ILE A 50 10.70 22.25 -13.10
C ILE A 50 11.40 20.89 -13.17
N ALA A 51 12.27 20.57 -12.21
CA ALA A 51 12.93 19.27 -12.14
C ALA A 51 11.93 18.11 -12.04
N PHE A 52 10.89 18.25 -11.20
CA PHE A 52 9.83 17.26 -11.10
C PHE A 52 9.04 17.08 -12.40
N LEU A 53 8.69 18.18 -13.05
CA LEU A 53 7.91 18.16 -14.30
C LEU A 53 8.66 17.44 -15.44
N ILE A 54 9.98 17.64 -15.53
CA ILE A 54 10.83 16.93 -16.51
C ILE A 54 10.79 15.41 -16.24
N ILE A 55 10.92 14.99 -14.98
CA ILE A 55 10.88 13.56 -14.61
C ILE A 55 9.51 12.95 -14.93
N GLU A 56 8.42 13.67 -14.67
CA GLU A 56 7.06 13.23 -15.00
C GLU A 56 6.85 13.09 -16.52
N CYS A 57 7.35 14.03 -17.31
CA CYS A 57 7.29 13.93 -18.78
C CYS A 57 8.09 12.75 -19.35
N LEU A 58 9.22 12.41 -18.72
CA LEU A 58 10.02 11.23 -19.10
C LEU A 58 9.29 9.90 -18.78
N ALA A 59 8.33 9.88 -17.86
CA ALA A 59 7.59 8.66 -17.55
C ALA A 59 6.73 8.15 -18.72
N LEU A 60 6.24 9.06 -19.59
CA LEU A 60 5.40 8.72 -20.73
C LEU A 60 6.08 7.79 -21.76
N PRO A 61 7.30 8.08 -22.27
CA PRO A 61 7.99 7.16 -23.18
C PRO A 61 8.29 5.80 -22.53
N PHE A 62 8.62 5.77 -21.23
CA PHE A 62 8.81 4.50 -20.52
C PHE A 62 7.51 3.68 -20.40
N ALA A 63 6.34 4.32 -20.32
CA ALA A 63 5.06 3.61 -20.28
C ALA A 63 4.81 2.80 -21.55
N PHE A 64 5.25 3.28 -22.73
CA PHE A 64 5.13 2.54 -23.99
C PHE A 64 6.07 1.33 -24.09
N MET A 65 7.08 1.24 -23.22
CA MET A 65 7.98 0.08 -23.13
C MET A 65 7.40 -1.05 -22.27
N ILE A 66 6.29 -0.83 -21.56
CA ILE A 66 5.65 -1.84 -20.71
C ILE A 66 4.95 -2.87 -21.58
N THR A 67 5.39 -4.13 -21.47
CA THR A 67 4.84 -5.26 -22.23
C THR A 67 3.39 -5.57 -21.79
N PRO A 68 2.44 -5.78 -22.72
CA PRO A 68 1.08 -6.22 -22.41
C PRO A 68 1.07 -7.58 -21.69
N PHE A 69 0.12 -7.78 -20.77
CA PHE A 69 0.03 -9.01 -19.94
C PHE A 69 0.03 -10.32 -20.74
N GLU A 70 -0.56 -10.32 -21.93
CA GLU A 70 -0.65 -11.48 -22.83
C GLU A 70 0.71 -11.98 -23.32
N HIS A 71 1.71 -11.09 -23.36
CA HIS A 71 3.06 -11.36 -23.81
C HIS A 71 4.03 -11.60 -22.64
N VAL A 72 3.55 -11.53 -21.39
CA VAL A 72 4.37 -11.75 -20.21
C VAL A 72 4.51 -13.25 -19.95
N ILE A 73 5.74 -13.74 -20.09
CA ILE A 73 6.14 -15.11 -19.77
C ILE A 73 6.81 -15.09 -18.40
N ARG A 74 6.33 -15.92 -17.48
CA ARG A 74 6.92 -16.05 -16.14
C ARG A 74 8.30 -16.71 -16.21
N SER A 75 9.07 -16.58 -15.14
CA SER A 75 10.40 -17.21 -15.00
C SER A 75 10.36 -18.75 -15.07
N ASP A 76 9.19 -19.36 -14.87
CA ASP A 76 8.93 -20.79 -14.99
C ASP A 76 8.46 -21.22 -16.40
N GLY A 77 8.43 -20.28 -17.36
CA GLY A 77 7.96 -20.53 -18.73
C GLY A 77 6.44 -20.51 -18.90
N THR A 78 5.66 -20.34 -17.82
CA THR A 78 4.19 -20.30 -17.91
C THR A 78 3.70 -18.94 -18.40
N LYS A 79 2.63 -18.94 -19.21
CA LYS A 79 1.93 -17.71 -19.60
C LYS A 79 0.88 -17.33 -18.55
N ILE A 80 0.66 -16.03 -18.39
CA ILE A 80 -0.43 -15.54 -17.53
C ILE A 80 -1.75 -15.80 -18.24
N VAL A 81 -2.61 -16.64 -17.66
CA VAL A 81 -3.98 -16.83 -18.15
C VAL A 81 -4.79 -15.59 -17.78
N THR A 82 -5.01 -14.73 -18.78
CA THR A 82 -5.91 -13.58 -18.67
C THR A 82 -7.35 -14.02 -18.91
N THR A 83 -8.26 -13.63 -18.02
CA THR A 83 -9.71 -13.82 -18.24
C THR A 83 -10.13 -13.11 -19.53
N GLU A 84 -11.07 -13.69 -20.28
CA GLU A 84 -11.61 -13.08 -21.50
C GLU A 84 -11.99 -11.61 -21.29
N THR A 85 -11.70 -10.78 -22.30
CA THR A 85 -12.07 -9.37 -22.31
C THR A 85 -13.58 -9.23 -22.20
N LEU A 86 -14.04 -8.58 -21.13
CA LEU A 86 -15.45 -8.35 -20.90
C LEU A 86 -15.93 -7.13 -21.69
N SER A 87 -17.19 -7.13 -22.12
CA SER A 87 -17.84 -5.92 -22.62
C SER A 87 -17.85 -4.83 -21.53
N THR A 88 -17.62 -3.57 -21.91
CA THR A 88 -17.56 -2.41 -20.99
C THR A 88 -18.76 -2.34 -20.03
N LYS A 89 -19.97 -2.64 -20.52
CA LYS A 89 -21.18 -2.65 -19.68
C LYS A 89 -21.12 -3.73 -18.59
N LEU A 90 -20.60 -4.90 -18.93
CA LEU A 90 -20.44 -6.01 -18.00
C LEU A 90 -19.35 -5.71 -16.98
N GLU A 91 -18.27 -5.04 -17.40
CA GLU A 91 -17.20 -4.61 -16.52
C GLU A 91 -17.68 -3.58 -15.49
N VAL A 92 -18.42 -2.55 -15.91
CA VAL A 92 -19.05 -1.58 -14.99
C VAL A 92 -19.97 -2.28 -14.00
N LYS A 93 -20.78 -3.24 -14.45
CA LYS A 93 -21.65 -4.04 -13.56
C LYS A 93 -20.83 -4.86 -12.55
N ARG A 94 -19.69 -5.43 -12.96
CA ARG A 94 -18.79 -6.15 -12.06
C ARG A 94 -18.10 -5.22 -11.06
N ILE A 95 -17.70 -4.02 -11.48
CA ILE A 95 -17.15 -2.99 -10.58
C ILE A 95 -18.19 -2.60 -9.53
N ALA A 96 -19.43 -2.30 -9.94
CA ALA A 96 -20.52 -1.99 -9.01
C ALA A 96 -20.80 -3.14 -8.02
N LYS A 97 -20.79 -4.39 -8.49
CA LYS A 97 -20.88 -5.58 -7.62
C LYS A 97 -19.69 -5.72 -6.67
N THR A 98 -18.50 -5.32 -7.11
CA THR A 98 -17.27 -5.38 -6.28
C THR A 98 -17.35 -4.34 -5.16
N MET A 99 -17.80 -3.12 -5.47
CA MET A 99 -18.01 -2.05 -4.49
C MET A 99 -19.03 -2.44 -3.40
N THR A 100 -20.05 -3.23 -3.75
CA THR A 100 -21.05 -3.73 -2.80
C THR A 100 -20.70 -5.08 -2.17
N SER A 101 -19.51 -5.61 -2.46
CA SER A 101 -19.06 -6.86 -1.84
C SER A 101 -18.85 -6.68 -0.34
N ARG A 102 -19.13 -7.74 0.43
CA ARG A 102 -18.94 -7.75 1.89
C ARG A 102 -17.50 -7.37 2.28
N LEU A 103 -16.53 -7.77 1.46
CA LEU A 103 -15.11 -7.47 1.66
C LEU A 103 -14.83 -5.96 1.55
N ILE A 104 -15.30 -5.30 0.48
CA ILE A 104 -15.08 -3.86 0.30
C ILE A 104 -15.84 -3.07 1.36
N ILE A 105 -17.10 -3.42 1.65
CA ILE A 105 -17.92 -2.74 2.67
C ILE A 105 -17.26 -2.83 4.05
N LEU A 106 -16.83 -4.02 4.48
CA LEU A 106 -16.17 -4.18 5.78
C LEU A 106 -14.83 -3.46 5.84
N SER A 107 -14.10 -3.37 4.72
CA SER A 107 -12.83 -2.66 4.65
C SER A 107 -12.94 -1.16 4.42
N SER A 108 -14.14 -0.63 4.15
CA SER A 108 -14.31 0.73 3.65
C SER A 108 -13.85 1.80 4.64
N ILE A 109 -14.19 1.64 5.92
CA ILE A 109 -13.78 2.57 6.99
C ILE A 109 -12.27 2.52 7.19
N TRP A 110 -11.66 1.31 7.10
CA TRP A 110 -10.21 1.17 7.16
C TRP A 110 -9.52 1.84 5.97
N ALA A 111 -10.08 1.72 4.76
CA ALA A 111 -9.57 2.37 3.56
C ALA A 111 -9.52 3.89 3.73
N VAL A 112 -10.63 4.46 4.18
CA VAL A 112 -10.74 5.90 4.48
C VAL A 112 -9.72 6.32 5.53
N TRP A 113 -9.60 5.57 6.63
CA TRP A 113 -8.65 5.84 7.71
C TRP A 113 -7.19 5.78 7.25
N SER A 114 -6.84 4.79 6.42
CA SER A 114 -5.45 4.43 6.09
C SER A 114 -4.64 5.55 5.44
N PHE A 115 -5.28 6.56 4.84
CA PHE A 115 -4.64 7.75 4.29
C PHE A 115 -5.12 9.07 4.88
N PHE A 116 -6.10 9.04 5.77
CA PHE A 116 -6.64 10.23 6.39
C PHE A 116 -5.57 11.02 7.17
N TYR A 117 -4.60 10.30 7.76
CA TYR A 117 -3.51 10.89 8.53
C TYR A 117 -2.63 11.87 7.72
N SER A 118 -2.54 11.71 6.39
CA SER A 118 -1.60 12.47 5.55
C SER A 118 -1.82 13.98 5.66
N GLY A 119 -3.08 14.41 5.74
CA GLY A 119 -3.40 15.83 5.86
C GLY A 119 -2.87 16.41 7.17
N SER A 120 -3.30 15.84 8.30
CA SER A 120 -3.06 16.41 9.63
C SER A 120 -1.58 16.41 10.02
N TRP A 121 -0.83 15.35 9.69
CA TRP A 121 0.60 15.30 9.96
C TRP A 121 1.42 16.17 9.00
N SER A 122 0.95 16.37 7.76
CA SER A 122 1.57 17.37 6.86
C SER A 122 1.39 18.79 7.38
N THR A 123 0.22 19.10 7.96
CA THR A 123 -0.05 20.38 8.60
C THR A 123 0.80 20.58 9.85
N TYR A 124 0.89 19.57 10.72
CA TYR A 124 1.79 19.57 11.88
C TYR A 124 3.24 19.90 11.49
N LEU A 125 3.75 19.21 10.47
CA LEU A 125 5.08 19.45 9.96
C LEU A 125 5.21 20.86 9.36
N GLY A 126 4.18 21.35 8.67
CA GLY A 126 4.15 22.69 8.06
C GLY A 126 4.15 23.84 9.05
N ILE A 127 3.51 23.68 10.22
CA ILE A 127 3.38 24.72 11.25
C ILE A 127 4.63 24.79 12.13
N HIS A 128 5.14 23.63 12.57
CA HIS A 128 6.15 23.58 13.63
C HIS A 128 7.60 23.42 13.14
N PHE A 129 7.85 23.17 11.84
CA PHE A 129 9.19 22.89 11.33
C PHE A 129 9.62 23.82 10.19
N THR A 130 10.91 24.14 10.16
CA THR A 130 11.54 24.92 9.09
C THR A 130 11.50 24.19 7.74
N VAL A 131 11.66 24.92 6.64
CA VAL A 131 11.74 24.34 5.28
C VAL A 131 12.84 23.28 5.18
N ARG A 132 13.99 23.50 5.84
CA ARG A 132 15.13 22.58 5.87
C ARG A 132 14.77 21.26 6.57
N ALA A 133 14.14 21.34 7.74
CA ALA A 133 13.64 20.18 8.48
C ALA A 133 12.59 19.38 7.68
N ARG A 134 11.71 20.08 6.94
CA ARG A 134 10.72 19.45 6.04
C ARG A 134 11.35 18.80 4.82
N ALA A 135 12.38 19.39 4.25
CA ALA A 135 13.09 18.80 3.13
C ALA A 135 13.83 17.53 3.58
N LEU A 136 14.45 17.54 4.77
CA LEU A 136 15.05 16.35 5.37
C LEU A 136 14.03 15.24 5.63
N SER A 137 12.84 15.60 6.13
CA SER A 137 11.78 14.62 6.38
C SER A 137 11.33 13.91 5.10
N SER A 138 11.29 14.63 3.98
CA SER A 138 10.91 14.08 2.68
C SER A 138 11.91 13.04 2.14
N LEU A 139 13.15 13.05 2.62
CA LEU A 139 14.17 12.03 2.31
C LEU A 139 14.15 10.87 3.30
N ILE A 140 14.14 11.16 4.60
CA ILE A 140 14.31 10.13 5.65
C ILE A 140 13.05 9.27 5.79
N SER A 141 11.86 9.85 5.70
CA SER A 141 10.61 9.12 5.96
C SER A 141 10.37 7.98 4.96
N PRO A 142 10.54 8.19 3.62
CA PRO A 142 10.39 7.10 2.65
C PRO A 142 11.39 5.96 2.82
N PHE A 143 12.64 6.25 3.20
CA PHE A 143 13.67 5.22 3.42
C PHE A 143 13.25 4.24 4.52
N PHE A 144 12.81 4.74 5.67
CA PHE A 144 12.38 3.87 6.75
C PHE A 144 10.99 3.26 6.55
N CYS A 145 10.12 3.92 5.77
CA CYS A 145 8.90 3.31 5.27
C CYS A 145 9.20 2.02 4.49
N ILE A 146 10.23 2.01 3.63
CA ILE A 146 10.68 0.78 2.94
C ILE A 146 11.05 -0.30 3.96
N VAL A 147 11.90 0.03 4.94
CA VAL A 147 12.34 -0.92 5.99
C VAL A 147 11.15 -1.47 6.77
N GLY A 148 10.22 -0.61 7.17
CA GLY A 148 9.02 -0.99 7.91
C GLY A 148 8.10 -1.92 7.11
N CYS A 149 7.88 -1.63 5.83
CA CYS A 149 7.11 -2.49 4.93
C CYS A 149 7.75 -3.87 4.73
N PHE A 150 9.09 -3.96 4.65
CA PHE A 150 9.80 -5.23 4.64
C PHE A 150 9.62 -5.99 5.96
N GLY A 151 9.72 -5.31 7.09
CA GLY A 151 9.48 -5.90 8.42
C GLY A 151 8.09 -6.53 8.52
N LEU A 152 7.06 -5.81 8.07
CA LEU A 152 5.71 -6.34 7.98
C LEU A 152 5.62 -7.51 6.98
N GLY A 153 6.33 -7.46 5.86
CA GLY A 153 6.41 -8.55 4.89
C GLY A 153 6.94 -9.86 5.48
N PHE A 154 7.91 -9.81 6.40
CA PHE A 154 8.40 -11.02 7.08
C PHE A 154 7.37 -11.66 8.02
N ILE A 155 6.59 -10.85 8.74
CA ILE A 155 5.44 -11.32 9.53
C ILE A 155 4.37 -11.87 8.59
N LEU A 156 4.15 -11.10 7.52
CA LEU A 156 3.42 -11.35 6.28
C LEU A 156 3.62 -12.78 5.80
N ASP A 157 4.84 -13.18 5.50
CA ASP A 157 5.19 -14.42 4.80
C ASP A 157 5.69 -15.55 5.71
N ALA A 158 5.41 -15.46 7.01
CA ALA A 158 5.79 -16.48 7.97
C ALA A 158 5.12 -17.84 7.69
N LYS A 159 5.84 -18.74 7.01
CA LYS A 159 5.36 -20.08 6.57
C LYS A 159 4.91 -21.01 7.71
N LYS A 160 5.29 -20.72 8.95
CA LYS A 160 4.95 -21.53 10.13
C LYS A 160 3.54 -21.28 10.67
N LEU A 161 2.84 -20.27 10.16
CA LEU A 161 1.53 -19.83 10.67
C LEU A 161 0.45 -19.94 9.58
N ALA A 162 -0.75 -20.33 9.98
CA ALA A 162 -1.93 -20.30 9.11
C ALA A 162 -2.21 -18.86 8.61
N GLN A 163 -2.77 -18.73 7.40
CA GLN A 163 -3.06 -17.44 6.77
C GLN A 163 -3.91 -16.54 7.67
N ARG A 164 -4.94 -17.09 8.30
CA ARG A 164 -5.79 -16.37 9.26
C ARG A 164 -5.03 -15.86 10.48
N ARG A 165 -4.07 -16.64 11.00
CA ARG A 165 -3.25 -16.22 12.15
C ARG A 165 -2.28 -15.10 11.76
N ARG A 166 -1.71 -15.17 10.55
CA ARG A 166 -0.88 -14.10 9.97
C ARG A 166 -1.67 -12.81 9.80
N ALA A 167 -2.90 -12.90 9.31
CA ALA A 167 -3.82 -11.75 9.21
C ALA A 167 -4.11 -11.12 10.58
N GLN A 168 -4.40 -11.93 11.62
CA GLN A 168 -4.61 -11.43 12.98
C GLN A 168 -3.38 -10.72 13.55
N ILE A 169 -2.20 -11.35 13.46
CA ILE A 169 -0.95 -10.77 13.97
C ILE A 169 -0.62 -9.48 13.21
N GLY A 170 -0.81 -9.47 11.89
CA GLY A 170 -0.66 -8.27 11.06
C GLY A 170 -1.56 -7.13 11.52
N LEU A 171 -2.86 -7.41 11.74
CA LEU A 171 -3.82 -6.43 12.25
C LEU A 171 -3.35 -5.85 13.60
N TYR A 172 -3.05 -6.70 14.58
CA TYR A 172 -2.62 -6.24 15.90
C TYR A 172 -1.33 -5.42 15.83
N THR A 173 -0.37 -5.85 15.01
CA THR A 173 0.90 -5.12 14.81
C THR A 173 0.63 -3.72 14.27
N VAL A 174 -0.18 -3.59 13.22
CA VAL A 174 -0.51 -2.30 12.62
C VAL A 174 -1.28 -1.41 13.60
N VAL A 175 -2.26 -1.95 14.31
CA VAL A 175 -3.09 -1.20 15.25
C VAL A 175 -2.26 -0.70 16.44
N VAL A 176 -1.48 -1.58 17.08
CA VAL A 176 -0.66 -1.20 18.25
C VAL A 176 0.37 -0.14 17.88
N LEU A 177 1.04 -0.29 16.73
CA LEU A 177 2.01 0.69 16.26
C LEU A 177 1.35 2.05 15.99
N ASN A 178 0.21 2.08 15.26
CA ASN A 178 -0.48 3.34 14.98
C ASN A 178 -1.03 4.01 16.25
N VAL A 179 -1.64 3.24 17.17
CA VAL A 179 -2.14 3.77 18.46
C VAL A 179 -1.02 4.41 19.26
N GLY A 180 0.14 3.73 19.39
CA GLY A 180 1.28 4.27 20.12
C GLY A 180 1.78 5.59 19.56
N VAL A 181 1.87 5.70 18.22
CA VAL A 181 2.31 6.91 17.54
C VAL A 181 1.26 8.03 17.63
N TYR A 182 -0.03 7.71 17.58
CA TYR A 182 -1.10 8.70 17.71
C TYR A 182 -1.13 9.30 19.12
N ILE A 183 -1.03 8.47 20.16
CA ILE A 183 -0.94 8.94 21.55
C ILE A 183 0.28 9.86 21.70
N TRP A 184 1.44 9.48 21.16
CA TRP A 184 2.64 10.31 21.20
C TRP A 184 2.43 11.64 20.46
N SER A 185 1.82 11.61 19.26
CA SER A 185 1.57 12.83 18.47
C SER A 185 0.61 13.78 19.18
N ILE A 186 -0.44 13.27 19.83
CA ILE A 186 -1.39 14.08 20.62
C ILE A 186 -0.69 14.70 21.83
N ILE A 187 0.16 13.94 22.54
CA ILE A 187 0.94 14.46 23.68
C ILE A 187 1.89 15.59 23.23
N MET A 188 2.57 15.42 22.10
CA MET A 188 3.46 16.46 21.57
C MET A 188 2.70 17.69 21.11
N GLN A 189 1.57 17.53 20.42
CA GLN A 189 0.75 18.66 20.01
C GLN A 189 0.19 19.42 21.21
N ALA A 190 -0.34 18.72 22.22
CA ALA A 190 -0.83 19.34 23.44
C ALA A 190 0.28 20.08 24.22
N ARG A 191 1.55 19.67 24.08
CA ARG A 191 2.70 20.39 24.62
C ARG A 191 2.98 21.67 23.84
N PHE A 192 2.88 21.64 22.51
CA PHE A 192 3.10 22.79 21.65
C PHE A 192 1.99 23.83 21.75
N ASP A 193 0.74 23.41 21.93
CA ASP A 193 -0.37 24.34 22.15
C ASP A 193 -0.23 25.09 23.48
N ARG A 194 0.43 24.50 24.47
CA ARG A 194 0.72 25.14 25.77
C ARG A 194 1.95 26.03 25.71
N ASN A 195 3.00 25.56 25.06
CA ASN A 195 4.28 26.25 24.92
C ASN A 195 4.72 26.17 23.46
N ASP A 196 4.47 27.25 22.71
CA ASP A 196 4.83 27.33 21.30
C ASP A 196 6.36 27.26 21.15
N PRO A 197 6.92 26.20 20.51
CA PRO A 197 8.35 26.06 20.32
C PRO A 197 8.90 26.99 19.22
N GLY A 198 8.03 27.68 18.47
CA GLY A 198 8.43 28.36 17.23
C GLY A 198 8.79 27.36 16.12
N ALA A 199 9.50 27.85 15.09
CA ALA A 199 9.93 27.01 13.97
C ALA A 199 11.17 26.18 14.35
N ILE A 200 10.99 24.87 14.52
CA ILE A 200 12.05 23.93 14.88
C ILE A 200 12.90 23.61 13.64
N ASP A 201 14.20 23.86 13.71
CA ASP A 201 15.17 23.47 12.69
C ASP A 201 15.81 22.11 13.01
N TRP A 202 16.48 21.48 12.05
CA TRP A 202 17.10 20.17 12.29
C TRP A 202 18.27 20.20 13.28
N ASP A 203 18.83 21.39 13.54
CA ASP A 203 20.00 21.59 14.40
C ASP A 203 19.55 21.76 15.88
N ASP A 204 18.23 21.88 16.11
CA ASP A 204 17.68 22.10 17.44
C ASP A 204 17.58 20.80 18.25
N SER A 205 17.88 20.89 19.55
CA SER A 205 17.76 19.76 20.48
C SER A 205 16.33 19.19 20.56
N LEU A 206 15.31 20.00 20.25
CA LEU A 206 13.91 19.62 20.26
C LEU A 206 13.48 18.88 18.98
N PHE A 207 14.30 18.90 17.92
CA PHE A 207 13.99 18.32 16.62
C PHE A 207 13.67 16.84 16.72
N ALA A 208 14.58 16.04 17.30
CA ALA A 208 14.42 14.58 17.35
C ALA A 208 13.12 14.17 18.06
N THR A 209 12.84 14.72 19.25
CA THR A 209 11.67 14.35 20.03
C THR A 209 10.35 14.74 19.35
N SER A 210 10.34 15.84 18.61
CA SER A 210 9.15 16.38 17.95
C SER A 210 8.94 15.80 16.55
N PHE A 211 10.03 15.41 15.89
CA PHE A 211 10.02 14.85 14.55
C PHE A 211 9.65 13.37 14.54
N LEU A 212 10.06 12.61 15.56
CA LEU A 212 9.84 11.16 15.63
C LEU A 212 8.37 10.74 15.50
N PRO A 213 7.37 11.38 16.13
CA PRO A 213 5.96 11.05 15.94
C PRO A 213 5.51 11.18 14.48
N TYR A 214 5.93 12.26 13.80
CA TYR A 214 5.66 12.46 12.38
C TYR A 214 6.31 11.37 11.53
N PHE A 215 7.58 11.09 11.79
CA PHE A 215 8.35 10.07 11.10
C PHE A 215 7.74 8.67 11.25
N PHE A 216 7.32 8.31 12.47
CA PHE A 216 6.68 7.02 12.70
C PHE A 216 5.31 6.92 12.05
N VAL A 217 4.50 7.99 12.02
CA VAL A 217 3.22 7.99 11.28
C VAL A 217 3.44 7.76 9.79
N GLN A 218 4.46 8.40 9.20
CA GLN A 218 4.84 8.21 7.80
C GLN A 218 5.34 6.79 7.50
N THR A 219 5.66 6.01 8.53
CA THR A 219 6.00 4.60 8.43
C THR A 219 4.78 3.71 8.70
N THR A 220 4.08 3.89 9.81
CA THR A 220 2.95 3.05 10.24
C THR A 220 1.70 3.19 9.35
N GLY A 221 1.53 4.35 8.71
CA GLY A 221 0.48 4.59 7.71
C GLY A 221 0.65 3.68 6.49
N PRO A 222 1.77 3.75 5.75
CA PRO A 222 2.02 2.85 4.63
C PRO A 222 2.05 1.37 5.01
N LEU A 223 2.49 1.01 6.22
CA LEU A 223 2.36 -0.37 6.72
C LEU A 223 0.89 -0.82 6.74
N SER A 224 -0.03 0.04 7.21
CA SER A 224 -1.47 -0.29 7.25
C SER A 224 -2.06 -0.51 5.87
N GLN A 225 -1.60 0.27 4.88
CA GLN A 225 -1.94 0.11 3.47
C GLN A 225 -1.42 -1.23 2.92
N SER A 226 -0.14 -1.53 3.11
CA SER A 226 0.47 -2.79 2.64
C SER A 226 -0.20 -4.01 3.25
N TYR A 227 -0.53 -3.96 4.54
CA TYR A 227 -1.32 -4.99 5.21
C TYR A 227 -2.67 -5.20 4.53
N MET A 228 -3.37 -4.12 4.19
CA MET A 228 -4.70 -4.21 3.60
C MET A 228 -4.67 -4.77 2.17
N TYR A 229 -3.71 -4.36 1.34
CA TYR A 229 -3.53 -4.97 0.01
C TYR A 229 -3.23 -6.46 0.08
N TRP A 230 -2.40 -6.87 1.05
CA TRP A 230 -2.14 -8.28 1.30
C TRP A 230 -3.42 -9.04 1.73
N LEU A 231 -4.23 -8.43 2.60
CA LEU A 231 -5.49 -9.01 3.04
C LEU A 231 -6.48 -9.16 1.87
N LEU A 232 -6.69 -8.10 1.08
CA LEU A 232 -7.56 -8.12 -0.10
C LEU A 232 -7.13 -9.18 -1.11
N SER A 233 -5.82 -9.29 -1.35
CA SER A 233 -5.26 -10.31 -2.25
C SER A 233 -5.46 -11.74 -1.73
N SER A 234 -5.69 -11.94 -0.43
CA SER A 234 -5.94 -13.26 0.14
C SER A 234 -7.35 -13.77 -0.12
N PHE A 235 -8.30 -12.90 -0.47
CA PHE A 235 -9.68 -13.27 -0.79
C PHE A 235 -9.95 -13.37 -2.29
N ALA A 236 -9.06 -12.85 -3.14
CA ALA A 236 -9.24 -12.86 -4.58
C ALA A 236 -9.13 -14.29 -5.15
N THR A 237 -10.01 -14.64 -6.08
CA THR A 237 -10.02 -15.94 -6.78
C THR A 237 -9.22 -15.88 -8.09
N ASP A 238 -9.23 -14.73 -8.76
CA ASP A 238 -8.52 -14.48 -10.01
C ASP A 238 -7.73 -13.15 -10.00
N ALA A 239 -6.84 -12.95 -10.98
CA ALA A 239 -6.02 -11.74 -11.07
C ALA A 239 -6.86 -10.47 -11.29
N GLN A 240 -7.92 -10.56 -12.10
CA GLN A 240 -8.79 -9.45 -12.46
C GLN A 240 -9.65 -9.01 -11.26
N GLU A 241 -10.08 -9.94 -10.41
CA GLU A 241 -10.75 -9.70 -9.15
C GLU A 241 -9.82 -9.02 -8.15
N ASN A 242 -8.56 -9.48 -8.06
CA ASN A 242 -7.57 -8.81 -7.22
C ASN A 242 -7.34 -7.34 -7.65
N VAL A 243 -7.23 -7.10 -8.96
CA VAL A 243 -7.11 -5.74 -9.51
C VAL A 243 -8.35 -4.90 -9.19
N ARG A 244 -9.56 -5.44 -9.38
CA ARG A 244 -10.82 -4.73 -9.06
C ARG A 244 -10.95 -4.42 -7.56
N ASN A 245 -10.62 -5.37 -6.69
CA ASN A 245 -10.64 -5.18 -5.24
C ASN A 245 -9.62 -4.11 -4.81
N GLY A 246 -8.40 -4.18 -5.35
CA GLY A 246 -7.34 -3.20 -5.10
C GLY A 246 -7.69 -1.79 -5.60
N ALA A 247 -8.34 -1.70 -6.77
CA ALA A 247 -8.80 -0.43 -7.34
C ALA A 247 -9.97 0.18 -6.55
N ALA A 248 -10.94 -0.64 -6.14
CA ALA A 248 -12.04 -0.22 -5.26
C ALA A 248 -11.51 0.31 -3.93
N PHE A 249 -10.54 -0.38 -3.33
CA PHE A 249 -9.85 0.07 -2.13
C PHE A 249 -9.13 1.41 -2.34
N ARG A 250 -8.36 1.53 -3.43
CA ARG A 250 -7.62 2.76 -3.76
C ARG A 250 -8.56 3.97 -3.96
N CYS A 251 -9.76 3.75 -4.51
CA CYS A 251 -10.79 4.78 -4.63
C CYS A 251 -11.27 5.28 -3.26
N LEU A 252 -11.53 4.36 -2.33
CA LEU A 252 -11.94 4.72 -0.96
C LEU A 252 -10.82 5.43 -0.18
N GLU A 253 -9.56 5.02 -0.37
CA GLU A 253 -8.41 5.74 0.17
C GLU A 253 -8.36 7.19 -0.33
N ALA A 254 -8.58 7.41 -1.64
CA ALA A 254 -8.59 8.74 -2.24
C ALA A 254 -9.72 9.62 -1.70
N ILE A 255 -10.89 9.04 -1.45
CA ILE A 255 -12.00 9.73 -0.76
C ILE A 255 -11.57 10.15 0.65
N GLY A 256 -10.92 9.27 1.40
CA GLY A 256 -10.40 9.59 2.74
C GLY A 256 -9.39 10.73 2.73
N GLN A 257 -8.49 10.77 1.74
CA GLN A 257 -7.56 11.89 1.55
C GLN A 257 -8.30 13.20 1.26
N ALA A 258 -9.27 13.18 0.35
CA ALA A 258 -10.04 14.38 0.01
C ALA A 258 -10.77 14.95 1.23
N ILE A 259 -11.36 14.09 2.06
CA ILE A 259 -12.01 14.49 3.31
C ILE A 259 -10.98 15.06 4.30
N ALA A 260 -9.81 14.42 4.46
CA ALA A 260 -8.77 14.91 5.37
C ALA A 260 -8.27 16.31 5.00
N TYR A 261 -7.95 16.54 3.72
CA TYR A 261 -7.53 17.86 3.24
C TYR A 261 -8.66 18.88 3.33
N GLY A 262 -9.89 18.50 2.98
CA GLY A 262 -11.07 19.37 3.12
C GLY A 262 -11.41 19.73 4.57
N MET A 263 -11.18 18.82 5.52
CA MET A 263 -11.35 19.10 6.95
C MET A 263 -10.28 20.08 7.43
N ASN A 264 -9.01 19.86 7.08
CA ASN A 264 -7.91 20.71 7.51
C ASN A 264 -8.08 22.19 7.08
N THR A 265 -8.69 22.44 5.92
CA THR A 265 -8.98 23.81 5.48
C THR A 265 -10.07 24.48 6.31
N GLN A 266 -11.08 23.72 6.75
CA GLN A 266 -12.21 24.23 7.54
C GLN A 266 -11.87 24.39 9.03
N THR A 267 -10.97 23.56 9.57
CA THR A 267 -10.57 23.60 11.00
C THR A 267 -9.40 24.57 11.25
N LYS A 268 -9.20 25.59 10.42
CA LYS A 268 -8.08 26.54 10.52
C LYS A 268 -6.71 25.86 10.64
N SER A 269 -6.56 24.65 10.07
CA SER A 269 -5.33 23.85 10.15
C SER A 269 -4.90 23.45 11.57
N ASP A 270 -5.83 23.32 12.53
CA ASP A 270 -5.53 22.74 13.85
C ASP A 270 -5.17 21.24 13.73
N PRO A 271 -3.91 20.84 14.01
CA PRO A 271 -3.50 19.44 13.93
C PRO A 271 -4.20 18.53 14.94
N LEU A 272 -4.63 19.02 16.11
CA LEU A 272 -5.25 18.21 17.16
C LEU A 272 -6.56 17.58 16.68
N VAL A 273 -7.42 18.38 16.05
CA VAL A 273 -8.71 17.88 15.53
C VAL A 273 -8.46 16.76 14.53
N GLY A 274 -7.47 16.95 13.65
CA GLY A 274 -7.02 15.95 12.71
C GLY A 274 -6.56 14.65 13.37
N PHE A 275 -5.75 14.74 14.42
CA PHE A 275 -5.27 13.57 15.17
C PHE A 275 -6.41 12.83 15.88
N CYS A 276 -7.32 13.57 16.53
CA CYS A 276 -8.48 13.01 17.22
C CYS A 276 -9.44 12.31 16.25
N VAL A 277 -9.72 12.91 15.08
CA VAL A 277 -10.58 12.29 14.06
C VAL A 277 -9.92 11.05 13.47
N THR A 278 -8.61 11.09 13.20
CA THR A 278 -7.84 9.91 12.75
C THR A 278 -7.91 8.78 13.78
N PHE A 279 -7.78 9.10 15.06
CA PHE A 279 -7.87 8.14 16.16
C PHE A 279 -9.28 7.55 16.29
N GLY A 280 -10.32 8.37 16.16
CA GLY A 280 -11.71 7.92 16.15
C GLY A 280 -12.04 7.01 14.95
N LEU A 281 -11.55 7.37 13.76
CA LEU A 281 -11.68 6.55 12.55
C LEU A 281 -10.97 5.21 12.68
N LEU A 282 -9.78 5.17 13.30
CA LEU A 282 -9.12 3.91 13.65
C LEU A 282 -10.04 3.05 14.50
N GLY A 283 -10.54 3.60 15.63
CA GLY A 283 -11.46 2.89 16.52
C GLY A 283 -12.71 2.35 15.80
N ALA A 284 -13.33 3.16 14.95
CA ALA A 284 -14.50 2.75 14.15
C ALA A 284 -14.17 1.64 13.14
N SER A 285 -12.95 1.65 12.58
CA SER A 285 -12.51 0.63 11.61
C SER A 285 -12.16 -0.73 12.24
N LEU A 286 -11.88 -0.77 13.56
CA LEU A 286 -11.43 -2.01 14.22
C LEU A 286 -12.47 -3.12 14.19
N LEU A 287 -13.73 -2.83 14.52
CA LEU A 287 -14.78 -3.84 14.57
C LEU A 287 -15.01 -4.52 13.21
N PRO A 288 -15.23 -3.77 12.11
CA PRO A 288 -15.32 -4.35 10.77
C PRO A 288 -14.07 -5.16 10.38
N MET A 289 -12.88 -4.68 10.74
CA MET A 289 -11.63 -5.36 10.41
C MET A 289 -11.41 -6.65 11.18
N ILE A 290 -11.76 -6.70 12.46
CA ILE A 290 -11.72 -7.94 13.24
C ILE A 290 -12.68 -8.97 12.65
N MET A 291 -13.88 -8.55 12.23
CA MET A 291 -14.83 -9.43 11.53
C MET A 291 -14.23 -9.95 10.22
N LEU A 292 -13.68 -9.05 9.38
CA LEU A 292 -13.09 -9.41 8.10
C LEU A 292 -11.91 -10.38 8.25
N VAL A 293 -10.99 -10.09 9.17
CA VAL A 293 -9.82 -10.92 9.45
C VAL A 293 -10.23 -12.31 9.95
N ASN A 294 -11.29 -12.41 10.75
CA ASN A 294 -11.81 -13.69 11.20
C ASN A 294 -12.50 -14.50 10.09
N THR A 295 -12.90 -13.87 8.99
CA THR A 295 -13.41 -14.56 7.79
C THR A 295 -12.32 -14.90 6.78
N THR A 296 -11.04 -14.58 7.07
CA THR A 296 -9.92 -14.87 6.17
C THR A 296 -9.81 -16.38 5.92
N PRO A 297 -9.79 -16.82 4.65
CA PRO A 297 -9.55 -18.21 4.30
C PRO A 297 -8.23 -18.73 4.88
N ASP A 298 -8.20 -19.99 5.32
CA ASP A 298 -6.97 -20.62 5.82
C ASP A 298 -5.94 -20.87 4.70
N ARG A 299 -6.43 -21.01 3.46
CA ARG A 299 -5.66 -21.07 2.22
C ARG A 299 -6.21 -20.05 1.22
N ILE A 300 -5.32 -19.46 0.42
CA ILE A 300 -5.72 -18.44 -0.56
C ILE A 300 -6.53 -19.13 -1.67
N PRO A 301 -7.78 -18.70 -1.96
CA PRO A 301 -8.62 -19.35 -2.97
C PRO A 301 -7.96 -19.43 -4.36
N ALA A 302 -7.21 -18.40 -4.75
CA ALA A 302 -6.47 -18.39 -6.01
C ALA A 302 -5.38 -19.46 -6.12
N ASP A 303 -4.81 -19.92 -5.00
CA ASP A 303 -3.83 -21.02 -4.98
C ASP A 303 -4.51 -22.37 -5.13
N GLU A 304 -5.64 -22.58 -4.43
CA GLU A 304 -6.40 -23.83 -4.53
C GLU A 304 -6.93 -24.05 -5.95
N ILE A 305 -7.43 -23.00 -6.60
CA ILE A 305 -7.89 -23.08 -8.00
C ILE A 305 -6.70 -23.37 -8.93
N ALA A 306 -5.51 -22.82 -8.66
CA ALA A 306 -4.33 -23.08 -9.48
C ALA A 306 -3.81 -24.52 -9.30
N GLU A 307 -3.79 -25.05 -8.08
CA GLU A 307 -3.45 -26.45 -7.81
C GLU A 307 -4.45 -27.41 -8.46
N GLN A 308 -5.74 -27.11 -8.41
CA GLN A 308 -6.77 -27.91 -9.09
C GLN A 308 -6.58 -27.91 -10.61
N GLN A 309 -6.29 -26.75 -11.21
CA GLN A 309 -6.01 -26.64 -12.65
C GLN A 309 -4.75 -27.38 -13.06
N ALA A 310 -3.69 -27.33 -12.25
CA ALA A 310 -2.45 -28.09 -12.49
C ALA A 310 -2.70 -29.60 -12.41
N ALA A 311 -3.42 -30.06 -11.39
CA ALA A 311 -3.78 -31.48 -11.22
C ALA A 311 -4.73 -31.98 -12.33
N LEU A 312 -5.62 -31.13 -12.83
CA LEU A 312 -6.44 -31.42 -14.02
C LEU A 312 -5.56 -31.53 -15.26
N GLY A 313 -4.61 -30.62 -15.47
CA GLY A 313 -3.67 -30.66 -16.58
C GLY A 313 -2.80 -31.93 -16.60
N GLU A 314 -2.28 -32.35 -15.44
CA GLU A 314 -1.56 -33.62 -15.31
C GLU A 314 -2.46 -34.82 -15.65
N LYS A 315 -3.70 -34.84 -15.16
CA LYS A 315 -4.65 -35.91 -15.52
C LYS A 315 -4.97 -35.96 -17.01
N PHE A 316 -5.11 -34.82 -17.69
CA PHE A 316 -5.33 -34.81 -19.14
C PHE A 316 -4.09 -35.26 -19.91
N ALA A 317 -2.88 -34.88 -19.47
CA ALA A 317 -1.63 -35.36 -20.06
C ALA A 317 -1.45 -36.87 -19.87
N ASP A 318 -1.83 -37.42 -18.72
CA ASP A 318 -1.83 -38.88 -18.48
C ASP A 318 -2.85 -39.62 -19.37
N ILE A 319 -4.03 -39.03 -19.60
CA ILE A 319 -5.06 -39.60 -20.49
C ILE A 319 -4.61 -39.56 -21.96
N GLU A 320 -4.01 -38.46 -22.42
CA GLU A 320 -3.44 -38.37 -23.77
C GLU A 320 -2.26 -39.33 -23.95
N GLY A 321 -1.39 -39.48 -22.95
CA GLY A 321 -0.30 -40.46 -22.95
C GLY A 321 -0.78 -41.92 -22.95
N GLN A 322 -1.93 -42.20 -22.34
CA GLN A 322 -2.58 -43.51 -22.41
C GLN A 322 -3.31 -43.75 -23.74
N ALA A 323 -3.98 -42.74 -24.30
CA ALA A 323 -4.66 -42.83 -25.60
C ALA A 323 -3.67 -43.10 -26.75
N VAL A 324 -2.48 -42.49 -26.71
CA VAL A 324 -1.40 -42.76 -27.69
C VAL A 324 -0.86 -44.20 -27.59
N ASN A 325 -0.94 -44.84 -26.42
CA ASN A 325 -0.51 -46.23 -26.22
C ASN A 325 -1.54 -47.28 -26.67
N ILE A 326 -2.82 -46.90 -26.83
CA ILE A 326 -3.89 -47.82 -27.24
C ILE A 326 -3.94 -47.97 -28.77
N ASP A 327 -3.42 -47.00 -29.52
CA ASP A 327 -3.32 -47.04 -31.00
C ASP A 327 -2.09 -47.82 -31.52
N GLY A 328 -1.65 -48.82 -30.74
CA GLY A 328 -0.53 -49.70 -31.03
C GLY A 328 -0.72 -50.49 -32.32
N SER A 329 -0.33 -49.90 -33.45
CA SER A 329 -0.13 -50.63 -34.70
C SER A 329 1.03 -51.62 -34.52
N PRO A 330 0.86 -52.93 -34.82
CA PRO A 330 1.93 -53.89 -34.69
C PRO A 330 2.86 -53.76 -35.90
N THR A 331 4.06 -53.25 -35.67
CA THR A 331 5.16 -53.32 -36.63
C THR A 331 5.52 -54.79 -36.87
N LYS A 332 5.06 -55.33 -38.01
CA LYS A 332 5.48 -56.64 -38.52
C LYS A 332 6.95 -56.58 -38.97
N LYS A 333 7.68 -57.59 -38.51
CA LYS A 333 8.95 -58.20 -38.98
C LYS A 333 9.62 -57.59 -40.20
#